data_AF-A0A963JTY5-F1
#
_entry.id   AF-A0A963JTY5-F1
#
_cell.length_a   1.000
_cell.length_b   1.000
_cell.length_c   1.000
_cell.angle_alpha   90.00
_cell.angle_beta   90.00
_cell.angle_gamma   90.00
#
_symmetry.space_group_name_H-M   'P 1'
#
loop_
_entity.id
_entity.type
_entity.pdbx_description
1 polymer ?
#
loop_
_entity_poly.entity_id
_entity_poly.type
_entity_poly.pdbx_seq_one_letter_code
_entity_poly.pdbx_strand_id
1 'polypeptide(L)' 'GVDGRLFGSVTNHDISEELNKLGYKIVKSQVRLPNGPIKTVGDSAVSVALHTDVVVDVTVSVYGETA' A
#
# COMPACT_ATOMS: atom_id res chain seq x y z
N GLY A 1 11.80 -0.28 -11.90
CA GLY A 1 12.46 0.53 -12.92
C GLY A 1 13.95 0.55 -12.69
N VAL A 2 14.72 0.92 -13.70
CA VAL A 2 16.16 1.17 -13.57
C VAL A 2 16.34 2.21 -12.44
N ASP A 3 17.19 1.95 -11.45
CA ASP A 3 17.40 2.77 -10.23
C ASP A 3 16.40 2.62 -9.05
N GLY A 4 15.58 1.56 -8.98
CA GLY A 4 14.70 1.35 -7.82
C GLY A 4 13.54 2.36 -7.73
N ARG A 5 13.35 3.15 -8.78
CA ARG A 5 12.13 3.91 -9.00
C ARG A 5 11.08 3.03 -9.64
N LEU A 6 9.87 3.11 -9.11
CA LEU A 6 8.73 2.43 -9.67
C LEU A 6 8.24 3.22 -10.90
N PHE A 7 7.99 2.55 -12.02
CA PHE A 7 7.47 3.21 -13.23
C PHE A 7 5.99 3.62 -13.06
N GLY A 8 5.28 2.96 -12.14
CA GLY A 8 3.98 3.40 -11.62
C GLY A 8 4.10 4.00 -10.21
N SER A 9 2.98 4.36 -9.61
CA SER A 9 2.90 4.74 -8.20
C SER A 9 1.91 3.83 -7.50
N VAL A 10 2.30 3.26 -6.36
CA VAL A 10 1.36 2.49 -5.54
C VAL A 10 0.53 3.50 -4.75
N THR A 11 -0.77 3.46 -4.99
CA THR A 11 -1.75 4.32 -4.32
C THR A 11 -2.54 3.55 -3.28
N ASN A 12 -3.31 4.26 -2.48
CA ASN A 12 -4.26 3.67 -1.52
C ASN A 12 -5.22 2.69 -2.22
N HIS A 13 -5.51 2.93 -3.50
CA HIS A 13 -6.43 2.11 -4.28
C HIS A 13 -5.83 0.73 -4.56
N ASP A 14 -4.59 0.67 -5.04
CA ASP A 14 -3.87 -0.59 -5.31
C ASP A 14 -3.76 -1.44 -4.04
N ILE A 15 -3.39 -0.81 -2.92
CA ILE A 15 -3.29 -1.47 -1.61
C ILE A 15 -4.65 -2.03 -1.19
N SER A 16 -5.72 -1.25 -1.33
CA SER A 16 -7.07 -1.72 -0.98
C SER A 16 -7.54 -2.88 -1.87
N GLU A 17 -7.21 -2.87 -3.16
CA GLU A 17 -7.57 -3.95 -4.08
C GLU A 17 -6.81 -5.24 -3.77
N GLU A 18 -5.50 -5.17 -3.49
CA GLU A 18 -4.72 -6.34 -3.07
C GLU A 18 -5.23 -6.94 -1.76
N LEU A 19 -5.52 -6.10 -0.77
CA LEU A 19 -6.09 -6.54 0.50
C LEU A 19 -7.46 -7.19 0.31
N ASN A 20 -8.28 -6.66 -0.61
CA ASN A 20 -9.57 -7.24 -0.95
C ASN A 20 -9.42 -8.59 -1.68
N LYS A 21 -8.41 -8.75 -2.54
CA LYS A 21 -8.05 -10.05 -3.16
C LYS A 21 -7.62 -11.08 -2.12
N LEU A 22 -6.96 -10.66 -1.05
CA LEU A 22 -6.61 -11.50 0.10
C LEU A 22 -7.82 -11.86 0.99
N GLY A 23 -9.01 -11.31 0.71
CA GLY A 23 -10.25 -11.57 1.45
C GLY A 23 -10.57 -10.52 2.51
N TYR A 24 -9.76 -9.47 2.66
CA TYR A 24 -10.02 -8.37 3.58
C TYR A 24 -10.78 -7.24 2.88
N LYS A 25 -12.08 -7.09 3.17
CA LYS A 25 -12.90 -5.99 2.62
C LYS A 25 -12.47 -4.63 3.19
N ILE A 26 -11.47 -4.04 2.57
CA ILE A 26 -10.91 -2.73 2.96
C ILE A 26 -11.21 -1.73 1.85
N VAL A 27 -11.73 -0.56 2.21
CA VAL A 27 -11.97 0.53 1.26
C VAL A 27 -10.78 1.48 1.21
N LYS A 28 -10.54 2.13 0.06
CA LYS A 28 -9.45 3.11 -0.10
C LYS A 28 -9.43 4.21 0.97
N SER A 29 -10.60 4.59 1.52
CA SER A 29 -10.73 5.60 2.58
C SER A 29 -10.21 5.13 3.95
N GLN A 30 -10.10 3.82 4.15
CA GLN A 30 -9.55 3.22 5.37
C GLN A 30 -8.03 3.09 5.32
N VAL A 31 -7.43 3.19 4.13
CA VAL A 31 -5.98 3.09 3.93
C VAL A 31 -5.37 4.48 4.10
N ARG A 32 -4.60 4.67 5.18
CA ARG A 32 -3.84 5.90 5.43
C ARG A 32 -2.38 5.72 5.02
N LEU A 33 -1.96 6.59 4.12
CA LEU A 33 -0.56 6.72 3.69
C LEU A 33 0.04 7.97 4.35
N PRO A 34 0.68 7.86 5.53
CA PRO A 34 1.27 9.03 6.19
C PRO A 34 2.40 9.66 5.37
N ASN A 35 3.13 8.83 4.60
CA ASN A 35 4.23 9.26 3.74
C ASN A 35 3.80 9.56 2.29
N GLY A 36 2.49 9.51 2.00
CA GLY A 36 1.94 9.73 0.66
C GLY A 36 2.11 8.56 -0.31
N PRO A 37 1.89 8.79 -1.63
CA PRO A 37 1.97 7.74 -2.66
C PRO A 37 3.37 7.18 -2.79
N ILE A 38 3.50 5.85 -2.83
CA ILE A 38 4.79 5.16 -2.90
C ILE A 38 5.27 5.15 -4.35
N LYS A 39 6.47 5.70 -4.60
CA LYS A 39 7.09 5.82 -5.93
C LYS A 39 8.42 5.08 -6.04
N THR A 40 8.82 4.40 -4.96
CA THR A 40 10.09 3.69 -4.83
C THR A 40 9.82 2.24 -4.49
N VAL A 41 10.69 1.35 -4.96
CA VAL A 41 10.70 -0.05 -4.52
C VAL A 41 11.22 -0.11 -3.08
N GLY A 42 10.64 -0.99 -2.28
CA GLY A 42 11.00 -1.17 -0.87
C GLY A 42 9.79 -1.23 0.05
N ASP A 43 10.09 -1.32 1.34
CA ASP A 43 9.09 -1.46 2.39
C ASP A 43 8.53 -0.10 2.78
N SER A 44 7.21 0.00 2.77
CA SER A 44 6.48 1.20 3.20
C SER A 44 5.46 0.83 4.26
N ALA A 45 5.52 1.50 5.41
CA ALA A 45 4.52 1.37 6.46
C ALA A 45 3.23 2.10 6.06
N VAL A 46 2.11 1.37 6.13
CA VAL A 46 0.78 1.86 5.77
C VAL A 46 -0.17 1.53 6.91
N SER A 47 -0.88 2.52 7.42
CA SER A 47 -1.82 2.31 8.51
C SER A 47 -3.23 2.11 7.95
N VAL A 48 -3.85 0.97 8.26
CA VAL A 48 -5.21 0.61 7.86
C VAL A 48 -6.15 0.76 9.04
N ALA A 49 -7.12 1.67 8.93
CA ALA A 49 -8.16 1.87 9.92
C ALA A 49 -9.37 0.97 9.60
N LEU A 50 -9.43 -0.21 10.20
CA LEU A 50 -10.56 -1.14 10.04
C LEU A 50 -11.82 -0.61 10.73
N HIS A 51 -11.65 0.05 11.89
CA HIS A 51 -12.73 0.66 12.65
C HIS A 51 -12.28 1.96 13.34
N THR A 52 -13.19 2.69 13.97
CA THR A 52 -12.90 3.98 14.63
C THR A 52 -11.87 3.86 15.76
N ASP A 53 -11.73 2.68 16.35
CA ASP A 53 -10.82 2.40 17.46
C ASP A 53 -9.66 1.46 17.08
N VAL A 54 -9.71 0.86 15.88
CA VAL A 54 -8.76 -0.17 15.45
C VAL A 54 -8.02 0.30 14.22
N VAL A 55 -6.78 0.71 14.44
CA VAL A 55 -5.80 1.01 13.40
C VAL A 55 -4.71 -0.04 13.45
N VAL A 56 -4.47 -0.69 12.31
CA VAL A 56 -3.43 -1.71 12.16
C VAL A 56 -2.36 -1.15 11.24
N ASP A 57 -1.10 -1.23 11.66
CA ASP A 57 0.02 -0.89 10.78
C ASP A 57 0.41 -2.11 9.94
N VAL A 58 0.49 -1.93 8.63
CA VAL A 58 0.80 -2.96 7.64
C VAL A 58 2.01 -2.53 6.86
N THR A 59 3.05 -3.36 6.84
CA THR A 59 4.22 -3.15 6.00
C THR A 59 3.91 -3.66 4.58
N VAL A 60 3.87 -2.75 3.63
CA VAL A 60 3.69 -3.05 2.21
C VAL A 60 5.07 -3.10 1.55
N SER A 61 5.51 -4.28 1.14
CA SER A 61 6.75 -4.47 0.40
C SER A 61 6.48 -4.33 -1.09
N VAL A 62 6.96 -3.24 -1.70
CA VAL A 62 6.81 -2.99 -3.13
C VAL A 62 7.99 -3.62 -3.87
N TYR A 63 7.74 -4.74 -4.53
CA TYR A 63 8.72 -5.40 -5.40
C TYR A 63 8.68 -4.77 -6.79
N GLY A 64 9.82 -4.26 -7.25
CA GLY A 64 9.97 -3.89 -8.65
C GLY A 64 10.05 -5.17 -9.49
N GLU A 65 9.06 -5.44 -10.32
CA GLU A 65 9.18 -6.50 -11.33
C GLU A 65 10.36 -6.13 -12.25
N THR A 66 11.42 -6.93 -12.15
CA THR A 66 12.57 -6.86 -13.06
C THR A 66 12.23 -7.83 -14.17
N ALA A 67 11.81 -7.29 -15.32
CA ALA A 67 11.64 -8.05 -16.54
C ALA A 67 12.99 -8.63 -17.02
#